data_AF-A0A6U3NRN2-F1
#
_entry.id   AF-A0A6U3NRN2-F1
#
_cell.length_a   1.000
_cell.length_b   1.000
_cell.length_c   1.000
_cell.angle_alpha   90.00
_cell.angle_beta   90.00
_cell.angle_gamma   90.00
#
_symmetry.space_group_name_H-M   'P 1'
#
loop_
_entity.id
_entity.type
_entity.pdbx_description
1 polymer ?
#
loop_
_entity_poly.entity_id
_entity_poly.type
_entity_poly.pdbx_seq_one_letter_code
_entity_poly.pdbx_strand_id
1 'polypeptide(L)'
;MSPQNEEEEHVICHSLPCNIDYSGIAPVKSYLHPTTIDAPSTSSKVMACQFRGRGLLALHESLPPNLHGVVAETSNNTSQKEGKGQVKVMATFDSMCEWHHEHDVRRLTHESHVKEGSTLYRAQQWCDLASAIHDPIL
;
A
#
# COMPACT_ATOMS: atom_id res chain seq x y z
N MET A 1 -27.23 -22.40 12.68
CA MET A 1 -25.89 -21.77 12.58
C MET A 1 -25.86 -21.03 11.26
N SER A 2 -26.06 -19.72 11.29
CA SER A 2 -26.00 -18.89 10.09
C SER A 2 -24.53 -18.69 9.69
N PRO A 3 -24.20 -18.65 8.39
CA PRO A 3 -22.86 -18.26 7.97
C PRO A 3 -22.62 -16.82 8.44
N GLN A 4 -21.59 -16.64 9.26
CA GLN A 4 -21.11 -15.31 9.61
C GLN A 4 -20.59 -14.70 8.31
N ASN A 5 -21.21 -13.60 7.86
CA ASN A 5 -20.60 -12.71 6.87
C ASN A 5 -19.26 -12.26 7.49
N GLU A 6 -18.16 -12.84 7.04
CA GLU A 6 -16.84 -12.25 7.25
C GLU A 6 -16.83 -10.98 6.40
N GLU A 7 -17.23 -9.84 6.96
CA GLU A 7 -16.97 -8.55 6.33
C GLU A 7 -15.45 -8.40 6.20
N GLU A 8 -14.98 -8.28 4.96
CA GLU A 8 -13.56 -8.08 4.66
C GLU A 8 -13.08 -6.80 5.36
N GLU A 9 -12.06 -6.91 6.21
CA GLU A 9 -11.54 -5.76 6.96
C GLU A 9 -10.97 -4.72 5.98
N HIS A 10 -11.32 -3.46 6.15
CA HIS A 10 -10.73 -2.37 5.38
C HIS A 10 -9.55 -1.75 6.15
N VAL A 11 -8.37 -1.73 5.53
CA VAL A 11 -7.12 -1.35 6.20
C VAL A 11 -6.37 -0.25 5.46
N ILE A 12 -5.42 0.37 6.17
CA ILE A 12 -4.46 1.31 5.58
C ILE A 12 -3.11 0.61 5.52
N CYS A 13 -2.53 0.55 4.33
CA CYS A 13 -1.19 0.01 4.12
C CYS A 13 -0.13 1.12 4.25
N HIS A 14 0.95 0.81 4.97
CA HIS A 14 2.11 1.68 5.13
C HIS A 14 3.36 1.00 4.55
N SER A 15 3.90 1.54 3.47
CA SER A 15 5.20 1.13 2.92
C SER A 15 6.29 1.98 3.59
N LEU A 16 7.17 1.36 4.38
CA LEU A 16 8.24 2.05 5.11
C LEU A 16 9.56 2.02 4.31
N PRO A 17 10.42 3.06 4.41
CA PRO A 17 11.70 3.10 3.71
C PRO A 17 12.79 2.29 4.44
N CYS A 18 12.40 1.15 5.02
CA CYS A 18 13.28 0.27 5.77
C CYS A 18 12.70 -1.14 5.86
N ASN A 19 13.58 -2.13 6.02
CA ASN A 19 13.17 -3.51 6.30
C ASN A 19 12.94 -3.72 7.81
N ILE A 20 11.91 -4.50 8.14
CA ILE A 20 11.62 -4.96 9.49
C ILE A 20 11.71 -6.48 9.47
N ASP A 21 12.67 -7.05 10.21
CA ASP A 21 12.91 -8.50 10.23
C ASP A 21 11.75 -9.29 10.87
N TYR A 22 10.98 -8.63 11.73
CA TYR A 22 9.82 -9.23 12.38
C TYR A 22 8.58 -9.19 11.48
N SER A 23 8.00 -10.37 11.23
CA SER A 23 6.71 -10.54 10.56
C SER A 23 5.67 -11.03 11.55
N GLY A 24 4.63 -10.25 11.81
CA GLY A 24 3.57 -10.59 12.76
C GLY A 24 2.76 -9.38 13.22
N ILE A 25 1.95 -9.56 14.25
CA ILE A 25 1.11 -8.50 14.81
C ILE A 25 2.00 -7.42 15.44
N ALA A 26 1.74 -6.16 15.08
CA ALA A 26 2.38 -5.01 15.68
C ALA A 26 1.33 -3.97 16.09
N PRO A 27 1.51 -3.27 17.22
CA PRO A 27 0.58 -2.22 17.70
C PRO A 27 0.72 -0.92 16.88
N VAL A 28 0.52 -0.97 15.55
CA VAL A 28 0.77 0.15 14.63
C VAL A 28 0.01 1.41 15.07
N LYS A 29 -1.29 1.30 15.36
CA LYS A 29 -2.14 2.43 15.78
C LYS A 29 -1.67 3.11 17.09
N SER A 30 -0.89 2.40 17.92
CA SER A 30 -0.42 2.90 19.21
C SER A 30 0.93 3.63 19.13
N TYR A 31 1.67 3.49 18.01
CA TYR A 31 3.04 4.02 17.89
C TYR A 31 3.29 4.79 16.59
N LEU A 32 2.60 4.44 15.51
CA LEU A 32 2.65 5.16 14.25
C LEU A 32 1.45 6.12 14.23
N HIS A 33 1.73 7.42 14.40
CA HIS A 33 0.72 8.47 14.37
C HIS A 33 0.96 9.42 13.20
N PRO A 34 0.48 9.07 12.00
CA PRO A 34 0.48 9.97 10.85
C PRO A 34 -0.31 11.23 11.15
N THR A 35 0.29 12.39 10.90
CA THR A 35 -0.36 13.70 10.99
C THR A 35 -0.36 14.34 9.61
N THR A 36 -1.51 14.87 9.19
CA THR A 36 -1.60 15.63 7.94
C THR A 36 -0.93 16.99 8.13
N ILE A 37 -0.09 17.38 7.16
CA ILE A 37 0.53 18.70 7.13
C ILE A 37 0.09 19.45 5.88
N ASP A 38 -0.04 20.77 6.01
CA ASP A 38 -0.42 21.63 4.90
C ASP A 38 0.73 21.71 3.88
N ALA A 39 0.44 21.32 2.65
CA ALA A 39 1.37 21.43 1.54
C ALA A 39 0.92 22.57 0.62
N PRO A 40 1.75 23.60 0.39
CA PRO A 40 1.42 24.62 -0.59
C PRO A 40 1.40 23.97 -1.98
N SER A 41 0.32 24.15 -2.72
CA SER A 41 0.15 23.88 -4.17
C SER A 41 -0.13 22.45 -4.66
N THR A 42 -0.41 21.46 -3.82
CA THR A 42 -0.80 20.10 -4.27
C THR A 42 -2.20 19.67 -3.84
N SER A 43 -2.88 18.91 -4.70
CA SER A 43 -4.15 18.23 -4.37
C SER A 43 -3.97 17.04 -3.41
N SER A 44 -2.75 16.50 -3.33
CA SER A 44 -2.41 15.35 -2.49
C SER A 44 -2.13 15.78 -1.05
N LYS A 45 -2.66 15.02 -0.09
CA LYS A 45 -2.40 15.23 1.34
C LYS A 45 -1.01 14.72 1.68
N VAL A 46 -0.19 15.58 2.29
CA VAL A 46 1.11 15.18 2.82
C VAL A 46 0.92 14.73 4.27
N MET A 47 1.46 13.56 4.59
CA MET A 47 1.45 12.97 5.92
C MET A 47 2.86 13.00 6.48
N ALA A 48 2.98 13.30 7.77
CA ALA A 48 4.22 13.26 8.53
C ALA A 48 4.09 12.28 9.70
N CYS A 49 5.14 11.51 9.97
CA CYS A 49 5.24 10.72 11.20
C CYS A 49 6.70 10.52 11.60
N GLN A 50 6.93 9.74 12.65
CA GLN A 50 8.26 9.27 13.01
C GLN A 50 8.27 7.76 13.16
N PHE A 51 9.35 7.13 12.74
CA PHE A 51 9.61 5.72 12.99
C PHE A 51 11.05 5.55 13.47
N ARG A 52 11.24 4.91 14.63
CA ARG A 52 12.56 4.72 15.27
C ARG A 52 13.33 6.05 15.47
N GLY A 53 12.63 7.13 15.79
CA GLY A 53 13.22 8.47 15.99
C GLY A 53 13.62 9.19 14.69
N ARG A 54 13.31 8.64 13.51
CA ARG A 54 13.54 9.29 12.23
C ARG A 54 12.23 9.86 11.70
N GLY A 55 12.26 11.12 11.28
CA GLY A 55 11.14 11.76 10.58
C GLY A 55 10.87 11.06 9.25
N LEU A 56 9.59 10.95 8.91
CA LEU A 56 9.10 10.40 7.66
C LEU A 56 8.04 11.33 7.07
N LEU A 57 8.07 11.48 5.75
CA LEU A 57 7.01 12.12 4.98
C LEU A 57 6.45 11.13 3.95
N ALA A 58 5.15 11.20 3.71
CA ALA A 58 4.45 10.41 2.71
C ALA A 58 3.41 11.25 1.98
N LEU A 59 3.15 10.91 0.73
CA LEU A 59 1.92 11.32 0.05
C LEU A 59 0.86 10.27 0.35
N HIS A 60 -0.32 10.72 0.79
CA HIS A 60 -1.48 9.84 0.88
C HIS A 60 -2.13 9.79 -0.50
N GLU A 61 -1.88 8.72 -1.23
CA GLU A 61 -2.44 8.49 -2.56
C GLU A 61 -3.50 7.38 -2.52
N SER A 62 -4.61 7.61 -3.23
CA SER A 62 -5.58 6.56 -3.49
C SER A 62 -5.05 5.64 -4.58
N LEU A 63 -5.48 4.38 -4.56
CA LEU A 63 -5.19 3.46 -5.66
C LEU A 63 -5.78 4.01 -6.97
N PRO A 64 -5.11 3.78 -8.11
CA PRO A 64 -5.70 4.00 -9.42
C PRO A 64 -7.07 3.30 -9.55
N PRO A 65 -8.02 3.88 -10.30
CA PRO A 65 -9.41 3.40 -10.35
C PRO A 65 -9.57 1.99 -10.93
N ASN A 66 -8.58 1.49 -11.66
CA ASN A 66 -8.53 0.15 -12.24
C ASN A 66 -7.80 -0.87 -11.34
N LEU A 67 -7.35 -0.48 -10.15
CA LEU A 67 -6.68 -1.34 -9.19
C LEU A 67 -7.52 -1.53 -7.93
N HIS A 68 -7.52 -2.76 -7.41
CA HIS A 68 -8.16 -3.12 -6.15
C HIS A 68 -7.12 -3.74 -5.21
N GLY A 69 -6.93 -3.15 -4.04
CA GLY A 69 -5.92 -3.57 -3.07
C GLY A 69 -6.43 -4.69 -2.18
N VAL A 70 -5.66 -5.78 -2.09
CA VAL A 70 -5.98 -6.94 -1.24
C VAL A 70 -4.78 -7.34 -0.39
N VAL A 71 -5.02 -7.69 0.87
CA VAL A 71 -4.07 -8.37 1.75
C VAL A 71 -4.50 -9.83 1.83
N ALA A 72 -3.63 -10.74 1.41
CA ALA A 72 -3.96 -12.16 1.33
C ALA A 72 -2.97 -13.01 2.12
N GLU A 73 -3.48 -14.07 2.76
CA GLU A 73 -2.67 -15.06 3.46
C GLU A 73 -2.76 -16.40 2.73
N THR A 74 -1.63 -17.11 2.64
CA THR A 74 -1.60 -18.47 2.07
C THR A 74 -1.61 -19.50 3.19
N SER A 75 -2.57 -20.44 3.15
CA SER A 75 -2.60 -21.56 4.08
C SER A 75 -1.72 -22.70 3.54
N ASN A 76 -0.58 -22.92 4.18
CA ASN A 76 0.29 -24.06 3.88
C ASN A 76 -0.15 -25.28 4.70
N ASN A 77 -1.32 -25.84 4.40
CA ASN A 77 -1.70 -27.14 4.96
C ASN A 77 -0.88 -28.24 4.28
N THR A 78 0.25 -28.61 4.89
CA THR A 78 1.19 -29.67 4.46
C THR A 78 0.59 -31.08 4.41
N SER A 79 -0.71 -31.24 4.68
CA SER A 79 -1.40 -32.54 4.69
C SER A 79 -2.17 -32.86 3.41
N GLN A 80 -2.28 -31.95 2.44
CA GLN A 80 -2.89 -32.27 1.15
C GLN A 80 -1.83 -32.74 0.15
N LYS A 81 -1.80 -34.06 -0.08
CA LYS A 81 -0.89 -34.70 -1.05
C LYS A 81 -1.15 -34.31 -2.50
N GLU A 82 -2.26 -33.65 -2.84
CA GLU A 82 -2.60 -33.17 -4.17
C GLU A 82 -3.63 -32.02 -4.01
N GLY A 83 -3.21 -30.77 -3.91
CA GLY A 83 -4.15 -29.65 -3.74
C GLY A 83 -3.45 -28.30 -3.70
N LYS A 84 -3.83 -27.40 -4.62
CA LYS A 84 -3.29 -26.04 -4.76
C LYS A 84 -3.38 -25.29 -3.42
N GLY A 85 -2.33 -24.58 -3.02
CA GLY A 85 -2.35 -23.74 -1.82
C GLY A 85 -3.55 -22.80 -1.82
N GLN A 86 -4.29 -22.76 -0.71
CA GLN A 86 -5.46 -21.91 -0.59
C GLN A 86 -5.02 -20.50 -0.19
N VAL A 87 -5.39 -19.51 -0.99
CA VAL A 87 -5.22 -18.08 -0.68
C VAL A 87 -6.52 -17.56 -0.10
N LYS A 88 -6.45 -16.93 1.09
CA LYS A 88 -7.59 -16.26 1.73
C LYS A 88 -7.35 -14.75 1.71
N VAL A 89 -8.35 -13.98 1.27
CA VAL A 89 -8.36 -12.53 1.43
C VAL A 89 -8.63 -12.22 2.90
N MET A 90 -7.74 -11.44 3.51
CA MET A 90 -7.79 -11.06 4.91
C MET A 90 -8.34 -9.65 5.08
N ALA A 91 -7.99 -8.76 4.14
CA ALA A 91 -8.40 -7.36 4.15
C ALA A 91 -8.33 -6.76 2.74
N THR A 92 -9.00 -5.63 2.57
CA THR A 92 -8.91 -4.78 1.36
C THR A 92 -8.39 -3.39 1.72
N PHE A 93 -7.88 -2.67 0.72
CA PHE A 93 -7.43 -1.29 0.90
C PHE A 93 -7.59 -0.50 -0.41
N ASP A 94 -7.95 0.78 -0.27
CA ASP A 94 -8.11 1.71 -1.41
C ASP A 94 -7.03 2.79 -1.45
N SER A 95 -6.11 2.79 -0.48
CA SER A 95 -5.01 3.75 -0.43
C SER A 95 -3.80 3.17 0.28
N MET A 96 -2.63 3.72 -0.03
CA MET A 96 -1.37 3.33 0.58
C MET A 96 -0.56 4.59 0.91
N CYS A 97 0.11 4.57 2.06
CA CYS A 97 1.10 5.59 2.42
C CYS A 97 2.49 5.06 2.11
N GLU A 98 3.15 5.64 1.10
CA GLU A 98 4.55 5.37 0.83
C GLU A 98 5.43 6.38 1.57
N TRP A 99 6.09 5.91 2.63
CA TRP A 99 6.90 6.74 3.51
C TRP A 99 8.34 6.84 2.99
N HIS A 100 8.90 8.04 3.10
CA HIS A 100 10.26 8.34 2.71
C HIS A 100 11.03 8.99 3.85
N HIS A 101 12.35 8.81 3.89
CA HIS A 101 13.27 9.62 4.72
C HIS A 101 13.47 11.04 4.14
N GLU A 102 12.39 11.61 3.62
CA GLU A 102 12.32 12.98 3.13
C GLU A 102 11.98 13.94 4.27
N HIS A 103 12.51 15.15 4.21
CA HIS A 103 12.21 16.23 5.14
C HIS A 103 11.75 17.52 4.44
N ASP A 104 11.95 17.63 3.14
CA ASP A 104 11.45 18.71 2.30
C ASP A 104 10.15 18.30 1.60
N VAL A 105 9.05 18.90 2.04
CA VAL A 105 7.71 18.74 1.44
C VAL A 105 7.75 19.03 -0.05
N ARG A 106 8.52 20.04 -0.50
CA ARG A 106 8.57 20.43 -1.91
C ARG A 106 9.17 19.32 -2.77
N ARG A 107 10.19 18.63 -2.25
CA ARG A 107 10.84 17.51 -2.95
C ARG A 107 9.90 16.31 -3.04
N LEU A 108 9.16 16.02 -1.97
CA LEU A 108 8.15 14.96 -1.96
C LEU A 108 7.04 15.22 -2.98
N THR A 109 6.55 16.46 -3.04
CA THR A 109 5.46 16.86 -3.93
C THR A 109 5.89 17.14 -5.38
N HIS A 110 7.20 17.17 -5.64
CA HIS A 110 7.72 17.47 -6.97
C HIS A 110 7.33 16.35 -7.94
N GLU A 111 6.89 16.71 -9.15
CA GLU A 111 6.35 15.74 -10.12
C GLU A 111 7.27 14.55 -10.40
N SER A 112 8.59 14.78 -10.47
CA SER A 112 9.55 13.69 -10.70
C SER A 112 9.61 12.72 -9.52
N HIS A 113 9.48 13.19 -8.29
CA HIS A 113 9.44 12.32 -7.11
C HIS A 113 8.13 11.52 -7.07
N VAL A 114 7.01 12.15 -7.43
CA VAL A 114 5.70 11.50 -7.52
C VAL A 114 5.69 10.43 -8.62
N LYS A 115 6.19 10.75 -9.83
CA LYS A 115 6.12 9.84 -10.99
C LYS A 115 7.19 8.75 -10.96
N GLU A 116 8.43 9.07 -10.56
CA GLU A 116 9.51 8.08 -10.59
C GLU A 116 9.66 7.32 -9.26
N GLY A 117 9.31 7.97 -8.16
CA GLY A 117 9.47 7.43 -6.81
C GLY A 117 8.27 6.64 -6.29
N SER A 118 7.06 6.86 -6.83
CA SER A 118 5.84 6.16 -6.35
C SER A 118 5.76 4.73 -6.89
N THR A 119 5.72 3.77 -5.98
CA THR A 119 5.49 2.36 -6.30
C THR A 119 4.12 2.16 -6.94
N LEU A 120 3.10 2.90 -6.50
CA LEU A 120 1.76 2.84 -7.09
C LEU A 120 1.74 3.33 -8.54
N TYR A 121 2.42 4.43 -8.82
CA TYR A 121 2.51 4.96 -10.18
C TYR A 121 3.17 3.95 -11.13
N ARG A 122 4.27 3.32 -10.69
CA ARG A 122 4.95 2.29 -11.49
C ARG A 122 4.11 1.02 -11.67
N ALA A 123 3.36 0.61 -10.64
CA ALA A 123 2.41 -0.50 -10.75
C ALA A 123 1.32 -0.20 -11.78
N GLN A 124 0.78 1.02 -11.78
CA GLN A 124 -0.21 1.44 -12.77
C GLN A 124 0.34 1.39 -14.19
N GLN A 125 1.54 1.95 -14.42
CA GLN A 125 2.17 1.92 -15.74
C GLN A 125 2.38 0.49 -16.25
N TRP A 126 2.70 -0.45 -15.36
CA TRP A 126 2.80 -1.85 -15.71
C TRP A 126 1.46 -2.45 -16.12
N CYS A 127 0.38 -2.14 -15.39
CA CYS A 127 -0.97 -2.59 -15.74
C CYS A 127 -1.43 -2.03 -17.10
N ASP A 128 -1.16 -0.75 -17.38
CA ASP A 128 -1.47 -0.12 -18.66
C ASP A 128 -0.72 -0.82 -19.82
N LEU A 129 0.58 -1.05 -19.63
CA LEU A 129 1.41 -1.75 -20.62
C LEU A 129 0.94 -3.19 -20.84
N ALA A 130 0.67 -3.92 -19.76
CA ALA A 130 0.21 -5.30 -19.85
C ALA A 130 -1.13 -5.40 -20.60
N SER A 131 -2.05 -4.46 -20.34
CA SER A 131 -3.33 -4.40 -21.05
C SER A 131 -3.09 -4.20 -22.56
N ALA A 132 -2.26 -3.21 -22.94
CA ALA A 132 -1.97 -2.93 -24.35
C ALA A 132 -1.30 -4.10 -25.10
N ILE A 133 -0.51 -4.94 -24.41
CA ILE A 133 0.17 -6.10 -25.00
C ILE A 133 -0.77 -7.30 -25.13
N HIS A 134 -1.63 -7.51 -24.12
CA HIS A 134 -2.48 -8.70 -24.01
C HIS A 134 -3.88 -8.49 -24.60
N ASP A 135 -4.24 -7.26 -24.95
CA ASP A 135 -5.49 -6.97 -25.65
C ASP A 135 -5.57 -7.78 -26.96
N PRO A 136 -6.71 -8.45 -27.21
CA PRO A 136 -6.85 -9.29 -28.39
C PRO A 136 -6.72 -8.45 -29.66
N ILE A 137 -5.95 -8.96 -30.62
CA ILE A 137 -5.86 -8.36 -31.95
C ILE A 137 -7.21 -8.58 -32.66
N LEU A 138 -7.93 -7.50 -32.95
CA LEU A 138 -9.15 -7.51 -33.78
C LEU A 138 -8.81 -7.75 -35.26
#